data_AF-A0A1Y3EMF2-F1
#
_entry.id   AF-A0A1Y3EMF2-F1
#
_cell.length_a   1.000
_cell.length_b   1.000
_cell.length_c   1.000
_cell.angle_alpha   90.00
_cell.angle_beta   90.00
_cell.angle_gamma   90.00
#
_symmetry.space_group_name_H-M   'P 1'
#
loop_
_entity.id
_entity.type
_entity.pdbx_description
1 polymer ?
#
loop_
_entity_poly.entity_id
_entity_poly.type
_entity_poly.pdbx_seq_one_letter_code
_entity_poly.pdbx_strand_id
1 'polypeptide(L)'
;MEEVERLLSGSIILFNNSVQEILNSGSLLVQQARAADCRGLVSVLLEGPPNTGKTALAAEIAKSSEFPFIKLVTPEDMVGYSETAKCALLRKVGQNKRTTKNYPNTL
;
A
#
# COMPACT_ATOMS: atom_id res chain seq x y z
N MET A 1 -1.75 4.99 9.90
CA MET A 1 -0.70 4.04 10.33
C MET A 1 -1.30 2.92 11.18
N GLU A 2 -2.17 3.23 12.13
CA GLU A 2 -2.81 2.25 13.03
C GLU A 2 -3.49 1.05 12.32
N GLU A 3 -4.17 1.24 11.19
CA GLU A 3 -4.81 0.15 10.42
C GLU A 3 -3.79 -0.86 9.83
N VAL A 4 -2.63 -0.37 9.40
CA VAL A 4 -1.56 -1.19 8.80
C VAL A 4 -0.82 -1.96 9.90
N GLU A 5 -0.66 -1.36 11.07
CA GLU A 5 -0.04 -2.02 12.23
C GLU A 5 -0.89 -3.17 12.77
N ARG A 6 -2.23 -3.07 12.71
CA ARG A 6 -3.12 -4.19 13.04
C ARG A 6 -2.91 -5.40 12.12
N LEU A 7 -2.58 -5.17 10.85
CA LEU A 7 -2.26 -6.25 9.90
C LEU A 7 -0.87 -6.87 10.16
N LEU A 8 0.01 -6.14 10.84
CA LEU A 8 1.37 -6.55 11.20
C LEU A 8 1.47 -7.02 12.66
N SER A 9 0.34 -7.37 13.29
CA SER A 9 0.31 -7.86 14.67
C SER A 9 1.12 -9.15 14.89
N GLY A 10 1.51 -9.84 13.81
CA GLY A 10 2.58 -10.82 13.81
C GLY A 10 3.75 -10.31 12.98
N SER A 11 4.97 -10.46 13.49
CA SER A 11 6.19 -10.21 12.71
C SER A 11 6.17 -10.98 11.39
N ILE A 12 6.72 -10.40 10.32
CA ILE A 12 6.90 -11.13 9.07
C ILE A 12 7.99 -12.18 9.27
N ILE A 13 7.62 -13.45 9.16
CA ILE A 13 8.56 -14.56 9.18
C ILE A 13 9.10 -14.76 7.76
N LEU A 14 10.41 -14.63 7.61
CA LEU A 14 11.13 -14.94 6.37
C LEU A 14 11.24 -16.46 6.24
N PHE A 15 10.19 -17.10 5.73
CA PHE A 15 10.11 -18.56 5.65
C PHE A 15 10.88 -19.14 4.44
N ASN A 16 11.09 -18.35 3.38
CA ASN A 16 11.78 -18.78 2.16
C ASN A 16 12.49 -17.62 1.43
N ASN A 17 13.35 -17.97 0.47
CA ASN A 17 14.04 -17.00 -0.38
C ASN A 17 13.06 -16.18 -1.24
N SER A 18 11.93 -16.78 -1.64
CA SER A 18 10.94 -16.06 -2.46
C SER A 18 10.33 -14.87 -1.75
N VAL A 19 10.08 -14.94 -0.43
CA VAL A 19 9.62 -13.76 0.33
C VAL A 19 10.69 -12.67 0.38
N GLN A 20 11.96 -13.04 0.52
CA GLN A 20 13.07 -12.09 0.48
C GLN A 20 13.16 -11.40 -0.90
N GLU A 21 13.00 -12.16 -1.99
CA GLU A 21 12.96 -11.61 -3.34
C GLU A 21 11.79 -10.64 -3.55
N ILE A 22 10.61 -10.95 -3.01
CA ILE A 22 9.44 -10.06 -3.09
C ILE A 22 9.69 -8.77 -2.29
N LEU A 23 10.27 -8.86 -1.09
CA LEU A 23 10.62 -7.69 -0.29
C LEU A 23 11.68 -6.82 -0.98
N ASN A 24 12.70 -7.44 -1.58
CA ASN A 24 13.72 -6.74 -2.37
C ASN A 24 13.12 -6.04 -3.59
N SER A 25 12.22 -6.72 -4.31
CA SER A 25 11.48 -6.14 -5.44
C SER A 25 10.59 -4.98 -4.99
N GLY A 26 9.92 -5.13 -3.84
CA GLY A 26 9.12 -4.08 -3.22
C GLY A 26 9.95 -2.84 -2.88
N SER A 27 11.13 -3.01 -2.29
CA SER A 27 12.06 -1.91 -2.00
C SER A 27 12.50 -1.18 -3.26
N LEU A 28 12.83 -1.91 -4.33
CA LEU A 28 13.19 -1.31 -5.62
C LEU A 28 12.02 -0.50 -6.22
N LEU A 29 10.79 -1.01 -6.13
CA LEU A 29 9.58 -0.32 -6.60
C LEU A 29 9.29 0.94 -5.77
N VAL A 30 9.54 0.92 -4.47
CA VAL A 30 9.45 2.10 -3.60
C VAL A 30 10.49 3.14 -4.00
N GLN A 31 11.74 2.72 -4.28
CA GLN A 31 12.79 3.62 -4.78
C GLN A 31 12.41 4.24 -6.13
N GLN A 32 11.85 3.44 -7.05
CA GLN A 32 11.34 3.94 -8.33
C GLN A 32 10.18 4.92 -8.16
N ALA A 33 9.27 4.65 -7.21
CA ALA A 33 8.17 5.56 -6.91
C ALA A 33 8.63 6.89 -6.29
N ARG A 34 9.77 6.89 -5.57
CA ARG A 34 10.43 8.09 -5.04
C ARG A 34 11.23 8.84 -6.12
N ALA A 35 11.78 8.13 -7.11
CA ALA A 35 12.56 8.73 -8.18
C ALA A 35 11.67 9.65 -9.05
N ALA A 36 12.12 10.88 -9.27
CA ALA A 36 11.37 11.91 -10.00
C ALA A 36 11.18 11.60 -11.50
N ASP A 37 11.96 10.66 -12.05
CA ASP A 37 12.05 10.36 -13.48
C ASP A 37 11.02 9.30 -13.95
N CYS A 38 10.43 8.57 -13.01
CA CYS A 38 9.37 7.62 -13.32
C CYS A 38 8.01 8.32 -13.26
N ARG A 39 7.19 8.15 -14.30
CA ARG A 39 5.88 8.79 -14.51
C ARG A 39 4.90 8.55 -13.35
N GLY A 40 5.07 9.28 -12.24
CA GLY A 40 4.11 9.62 -11.18
C GLY A 40 3.34 8.51 -10.44
N LEU A 41 3.32 7.26 -10.90
CA LEU A 41 2.50 6.18 -10.36
C LEU A 41 3.15 4.81 -10.59
N VAL A 42 3.41 4.08 -9.50
CA VAL A 42 3.82 2.68 -9.51
C VAL A 42 2.69 1.86 -8.90
N SER A 43 2.30 0.77 -9.57
CA SER A 43 1.26 -0.16 -9.11
C SER A 43 1.83 -1.57 -9.00
N VAL A 44 1.55 -2.24 -7.89
CA VAL A 44 2.03 -3.59 -7.60
C VAL A 44 0.84 -4.47 -7.23
N LEU A 45 0.81 -5.68 -7.77
CA LEU A 45 -0.18 -6.70 -7.43
C LEU A 45 0.53 -7.89 -6.79
N LEU A 46 0.08 -8.31 -5.60
CA LEU A 46 0.57 -9.51 -4.94
C LEU A 46 -0.43 -10.64 -5.15
N GLU A 47 0.00 -11.71 -5.83
CA GLU A 47 -0.81 -12.89 -6.13
C GLU A 47 -0.31 -14.13 -5.36
N GLY A 48 -1.23 -15.05 -5.06
CA GLY A 48 -0.90 -16.39 -4.57
C GLY A 48 -2.10 -17.09 -3.91
N PRO A 49 -1.89 -18.29 -3.34
CA PRO A 49 -2.93 -19.06 -2.64
C PRO A 49 -3.57 -18.30 -1.45
N PRO A 50 -4.80 -18.59 -1.05
CA PRO A 50 -5.38 -18.00 0.16
C PRO A 50 -4.52 -18.29 1.41
N ASN A 51 -4.60 -17.44 2.44
CA ASN A 51 -3.87 -17.56 3.71
C ASN A 51 -2.34 -17.45 3.67
N THR A 52 -1.72 -17.05 2.55
CA THR A 52 -0.25 -16.87 2.48
C THR A 52 0.26 -15.52 2.99
N GLY A 53 -0.58 -14.72 3.66
CA GLY A 53 -0.15 -13.44 4.23
C GLY A 53 0.14 -12.33 3.22
N LYS A 54 -0.41 -12.37 1.99
CA LYS A 54 -0.27 -11.30 0.97
C LYS A 54 -0.54 -9.90 1.53
N THR A 55 -1.64 -9.77 2.27
CA THR A 55 -2.06 -8.49 2.85
C THR A 55 -1.04 -8.00 3.89
N ALA A 56 -0.50 -8.91 4.71
CA ALA A 56 0.54 -8.59 5.69
C ALA A 56 1.85 -8.19 4.98
N LEU A 57 2.22 -8.87 3.89
CA LEU A 57 3.41 -8.53 3.10
C LEU A 57 3.28 -7.15 2.44
N ALA A 58 2.11 -6.83 1.87
CA ALA A 58 1.83 -5.49 1.35
C ALA A 58 1.89 -4.42 2.44
N ALA A 59 1.36 -4.72 3.64
CA ALA A 59 1.39 -3.84 4.80
C ALA A 59 2.83 -3.54 5.24
N GLU A 60 3.71 -4.55 5.26
CA GLU A 60 5.12 -4.38 5.63
C GLU A 60 5.88 -3.55 4.62
N ILE A 61 5.71 -3.82 3.32
CA ILE A 61 6.32 -3.01 2.26
C ILE A 61 5.83 -1.56 2.36
N ALA A 62 4.53 -1.35 2.61
CA ALA A 62 3.97 -0.02 2.81
C ALA A 62 4.55 0.67 4.05
N LYS A 63 4.70 -0.04 5.17
CA LYS A 63 5.32 0.48 6.39
C LYS A 63 6.80 0.84 6.17
N SER A 64 7.57 -0.05 5.57
CA SER A 64 8.99 0.16 5.24
C SER A 64 9.20 1.26 4.19
N SER A 65 8.19 1.57 3.39
CA SER A 65 8.27 2.65 2.40
C SER A 65 8.23 4.05 3.01
N GLU A 66 7.86 4.20 4.28
CA GLU A 66 7.79 5.48 5.02
C GLU A 66 7.08 6.61 4.26
N PHE A 67 6.09 6.27 3.42
CA PHE A 67 5.35 7.28 2.70
C PHE A 67 4.46 8.09 3.65
N PRO A 68 4.36 9.42 3.47
CA PRO A 68 3.57 10.29 4.35
C PRO A 68 2.07 9.98 4.34
N PHE A 69 1.59 9.31 3.29
CA PHE A 69 0.20 8.88 3.18
C PHE A 69 0.09 7.41 2.77
N ILE A 70 -0.40 6.58 3.69
CA ILE A 70 -0.73 5.18 3.47
C ILE A 70 -2.22 5.01 3.80
N LYS A 71 -3.02 4.58 2.82
CA LYS A 71 -4.44 4.25 3.03
C LYS A 71 -4.69 2.80 2.66
N LEU A 72 -5.13 2.02 3.65
CA LEU A 72 -5.69 0.70 3.46
C LEU A 72 -7.15 0.85 3.03
N VAL A 73 -7.56 0.03 2.07
CA VAL A 73 -8.96 -0.07 1.62
C VAL A 73 -9.34 -1.53 1.75
N THR A 74 -10.19 -1.84 2.73
CA THR A 74 -10.66 -3.21 2.96
C THR A 74 -12.07 -3.37 2.38
N PRO A 75 -12.46 -4.59 1.99
CA PRO A 75 -13.85 -4.87 1.61
C PRO A 75 -14.83 -4.71 2.78
N GLU A 76 -14.35 -4.83 4.03
CA GLU A 76 -15.14 -4.64 5.26
C GLU A 76 -15.70 -3.23 5.35
N ASP A 77 -14.90 -2.21 4.99
CA ASP A 77 -15.34 -0.81 4.93
C ASP A 77 -16.41 -0.56 3.84
N MET A 78 -16.57 -1.50 2.90
CA MET A 78 -17.51 -1.38 1.78
C MET A 78 -18.78 -2.21 1.95
N VAL A 79 -18.94 -2.90 3.09
CA VAL A 79 -20.14 -3.70 3.38
C VAL A 79 -21.34 -2.76 3.59
N GLY A 80 -22.45 -3.02 2.91
CA GLY A 80 -23.68 -2.22 3.00
C GLY A 80 -23.75 -1.00 2.09
N TYR A 81 -22.68 -0.67 1.35
CA TYR A 81 -22.69 0.43 0.38
C TYR A 81 -23.26 0.01 -0.98
N SER A 82 -23.98 0.93 -1.64
CA SER A 82 -24.39 0.78 -3.04
C SER A 82 -23.18 0.89 -3.98
N GLU A 83 -23.29 0.36 -5.20
CA GLU A 83 -22.20 0.39 -6.20
C GLU A 83 -21.71 1.82 -6.49
N THR A 84 -22.64 2.78 -6.56
CA THR A 84 -22.34 4.20 -6.73
C THR A 84 -21.52 4.75 -5.56
N ALA A 85 -21.87 4.35 -4.33
CA ALA A 85 -21.17 4.81 -3.14
C ALA A 85 -19.77 4.18 -3.02
N LYS A 86 -19.60 2.91 -3.39
CA LYS A 86 -18.27 2.25 -3.49
C LYS A 86 -17.36 2.97 -4.49
N CYS A 87 -17.89 3.28 -5.68
CA CYS A 87 -17.17 4.05 -6.70
C CYS A 87 -16.76 5.44 -6.18
N ALA A 88 -17.66 6.13 -5.47
CA ALA A 88 -17.37 7.44 -4.90
C ALA A 88 -16.26 7.39 -3.83
N LEU A 89 -16.27 6.36 -2.98
CA LEU A 89 -15.25 6.15 -1.95
C LEU A 89 -13.86 5.93 -2.57
N LEU A 90 -13.76 5.03 -3.55
CA LEU A 90 -12.51 4.77 -4.28
C LEU A 90 -11.97 6.04 -4.96
N ARG A 91 -12.85 6.82 -5.60
CA ARG A 91 -12.49 8.12 -6.20
C ARG A 91 -11.97 9.10 -5.15
N LYS A 92 -12.63 9.19 -3.99
CA LYS A 92 -12.22 10.07 -2.89
C LYS A 92 -10.83 9.70 -2.35
N VAL A 93 -10.54 8.41 -2.18
CA VAL A 93 -9.22 7.91 -1.76
C VAL A 93 -8.15 8.29 -2.79
N GLY A 94 -8.43 8.15 -4.08
CA GLY A 94 -7.52 8.53 -5.16
C GLY A 94 -7.25 10.04 -5.25
N GLN A 95 -8.25 10.88 -4.99
CA GLN A 95 -8.09 12.34 -5.00
C GLN A 95 -7.26 12.85 -3.83
N ASN A 96 -7.44 12.27 -2.63
CA ASN A 96 -6.70 12.70 -1.44
C ASN A 96 -5.18 12.54 -1.63
N LYS A 97 -4.76 11.48 -2.33
CA LYS A 97 -3.34 11.25 -2.71
C LYS A 97 -2.76 12.34 -3.63
N ARG A 98 -3.58 12.96 -4.48
CA ARG A 98 -3.12 14.04 -5.38
C ARG A 98 -2.95 15.36 -4.63
N THR A 99 -3.82 15.63 -3.64
CA THR A 99 -3.76 16.87 -2.86
C THR A 99 -2.52 16.95 -1.98
N THR A 100 -2.03 15.81 -1.46
CA THR A 100 -0.81 15.75 -0.63
C THR A 100 0.48 15.97 -1.44
N LYS A 101 0.43 15.88 -2.78
CA LYS A 101 1.58 16.20 -3.65
C LYS A 101 1.79 17.71 -3.83
N ASN A 102 0.86 18.54 -3.32
CA ASN A 102 0.89 20.01 -3.43
C ASN A 102 1.38 20.72 -2.15
N TYR A 103 2.07 20.05 -1.24
CA TYR A 103 2.90 20.74 -0.24
C TYR A 103 4.34 20.80 -0.77
N PRO A 104 4.77 21.93 -1.36
CA PRO A 104 6.20 22.19 -1.50
C PRO A 104 6.79 22.44 -0.09
N ASN A 105 7.99 21.92 0.14
CA ASN A 105 8.79 22.13 1.35
C ASN A 105 8.78 23.59 1.84
N THR A 106 8.52 23.81 3.13
CA THR A 106 9.05 24.91 3.99
C THR A 106 8.62 24.54 5.42
N LEU A 107 9.47 24.27 6.42
CA LEU A 107 10.87 24.55 6.75
C LEU A 107 11.55 23.29 7.32
#